data_AF-A0A498QBN6-F1
#
_entry.id   AF-A0A498QBN6-F1
#
_cell.length_a   1.000
_cell.length_b   1.000
_cell.length_c   1.000
_cell.angle_alpha   90.00
_cell.angle_beta   90.00
_cell.angle_gamma   90.00
#
_symmetry.space_group_name_H-M   'P 1'
#
loop_
_entity.id
_entity.type
_entity.pdbx_description
1 polymer ?
#
loop_
_entity_poly.entity_id
_entity_poly.type
_entity_poly.pdbx_seq_one_letter_code
_entity_poly.pdbx_strand_id
1 'polypeptide(L)' 'MTTLHPRTRSMESWRGRKAVLASRGEVDGPRVAECDAALSFWRRRTFLVRDTGLTPERADELLDLIDADTAAAVAQ' A
#
# COMPACT_ATOMS: atom_id res chain seq x y z
N MET A 1 -11.52 0.09 -12.78
CA MET A 1 -11.41 -0.77 -11.59
C MET A 1 -11.11 0.14 -10.41
N THR A 2 -11.88 0.07 -9.32
CA THR A 2 -11.65 0.90 -8.13
C THR A 2 -10.44 0.36 -7.37
N THR A 3 -9.37 1.15 -7.27
CA THR A 3 -8.19 0.79 -6.47
C THR A 3 -8.60 0.69 -5.01
N LEU A 4 -8.50 -0.49 -4.39
CA LEU A 4 -8.85 -0.65 -2.99
C LEU A 4 -7.81 0.04 -2.11
N HIS A 5 -8.29 0.80 -1.11
CA HIS A 5 -7.39 1.43 -0.17
C HIS A 5 -6.53 0.35 0.54
N PRO A 6 -5.20 0.51 0.63
CA PRO A 6 -4.29 -0.50 1.21
C PRO A 6 -4.69 -0.99 2.62
N ARG A 7 -5.22 -0.08 3.46
CA ARG A 7 -5.77 -0.35 4.80
C ARG A 7 -6.98 -1.31 4.86
N THR A 8 -7.66 -1.59 3.75
CA THR A 8 -8.84 -2.49 3.74
C THR A 8 -8.50 -3.95 4.07
N ARG A 9 -7.20 -4.31 4.01
CA ARG A 9 -6.70 -5.65 4.37
C ARG A 9 -5.37 -5.52 5.09
N SER A 10 -5.05 -6.48 5.96
CA SER A 10 -3.73 -6.57 6.59
C SER A 10 -2.62 -6.80 5.55
N MET A 11 -1.37 -6.47 5.92
CA MET A 11 -0.19 -6.76 5.09
C MET A 11 -0.11 -8.24 4.68
N GLU A 12 -0.41 -9.16 5.59
CA GLU A 12 -0.40 -10.60 5.35
C GLU A 12 -1.46 -11.04 4.34
N SER A 13 -2.65 -10.45 4.42
CA SER A 13 -3.72 -10.70 3.44
C SER A 13 -3.33 -10.23 2.04
N TRP A 14 -2.65 -9.09 1.91
CA TRP A 14 -2.10 -8.63 0.62
C TRP A 14 -0.99 -9.54 0.09
N ARG A 15 -0.08 -10.02 0.95
CA ARG A 15 0.94 -11.01 0.57
C ARG A 15 0.31 -12.30 0.06
N GLY A 16 -0.68 -12.82 0.78
CA GLY A 16 -1.42 -14.01 0.37
C GLY A 16 -2.10 -13.82 -0.98
N ARG A 17 -2.76 -12.68 -1.19
CA ARG A 17 -3.36 -12.34 -2.48
C ARG A 17 -2.33 -12.32 -3.61
N LYS A 18 -1.18 -11.66 -3.43
CA LYS A 18 -0.09 -11.64 -4.43
C LYS A 18 0.43 -13.06 -4.73
N ALA A 19 0.60 -13.89 -3.70
CA ALA A 19 1.04 -15.28 -3.87
C ALA A 19 0.04 -16.12 -4.69
N VAL A 20 -1.27 -15.90 -4.50
CA VAL A 20 -2.33 -16.55 -5.29
C VAL A 20 -2.32 -16.09 -6.76
N LEU A 21 -1.97 -14.83 -7.04
CA LEU A 21 -1.80 -14.38 -8.44
C LEU A 21 -0.62 -15.11 -9.08
N ALA A 22 0.52 -15.13 -8.40
CA ALA A 22 1.72 -15.80 -8.88
C ALA A 22 1.51 -17.30 -9.13
N SER A 23 0.79 -18.00 -8.25
CA SER A 23 0.49 -19.43 -8.44
C SER A 23 -0.41 -19.73 -9.64
N ARG A 24 -1.14 -18.73 -10.14
CA ARG A 24 -1.96 -18.79 -11.36
C ARG A 24 -1.21 -18.31 -12.61
N GLY A 25 0.09 -18.02 -12.48
CA GLY A 25 0.92 -17.48 -13.57
C GLY A 25 0.76 -15.97 -13.78
N GLU A 26 -0.02 -15.28 -12.95
CA GLU A 26 -0.19 -13.83 -13.03
C GLU A 26 0.93 -13.14 -12.23
N VAL A 27 2.02 -12.79 -12.93
CA VAL A 27 3.22 -12.17 -12.33
C VAL A 27 3.33 -10.67 -12.61
N ASP A 28 2.49 -10.14 -13.50
CA ASP A 28 2.36 -8.71 -13.82
C ASP A 28 0.90 -8.36 -14.14
N GLY A 29 0.60 -7.08 -14.30
CA GLY A 29 -0.70 -6.56 -14.64
C GLY A 29 -1.40 -5.85 -13.48
N PRO A 30 -2.64 -5.38 -13.69
CA PRO A 30 -3.29 -4.43 -12.80
C PRO A 30 -3.51 -4.96 -11.38
N ARG A 31 -3.73 -6.28 -11.21
CA ARG A 31 -3.95 -6.88 -9.89
C ARG A 31 -2.65 -7.07 -9.13
N VAL A 32 -1.55 -7.35 -9.83
CA VAL A 32 -0.21 -7.43 -9.24
C VAL A 32 0.22 -6.02 -8.82
N ALA A 33 0.03 -5.02 -9.68
CA ALA A 33 0.29 -3.61 -9.38
C ALA A 33 -0.53 -3.12 -8.16
N GLU A 34 -1.82 -3.50 -8.05
CA GLU A 34 -2.64 -3.22 -6.87
C GLU A 34 -2.00 -3.79 -5.60
N CYS A 35 -1.58 -5.06 -5.63
CA CYS A 35 -0.95 -5.70 -4.48
C CYS A 35 0.39 -5.03 -4.12
N ASP A 36 1.19 -4.65 -5.12
CA ASP A 36 2.48 -4.00 -4.90
C ASP A 36 2.37 -2.59 -4.36
N ALA A 37 1.40 -1.81 -4.83
CA ALA A 37 1.08 -0.51 -4.25
C ALA A 37 0.67 -0.67 -2.77
N ALA A 38 -0.22 -1.63 -2.47
CA ALA A 38 -0.66 -1.88 -1.10
C ALA A 38 0.50 -2.33 -0.18
N LEU A 39 1.35 -3.26 -0.65
CA LEU A 39 2.51 -3.71 0.13
C LEU A 39 3.55 -2.61 0.33
N SER A 40 3.71 -1.71 -0.63
CA SER A 40 4.58 -0.55 -0.51
C SER A 40 4.06 0.44 0.55
N PHE A 41 2.75 0.69 0.60
CA PHE A 41 2.13 1.42 1.71
C PHE A 41 2.45 0.77 3.07
N TRP A 42 2.22 -0.54 3.21
CA TRP A 42 2.47 -1.25 4.46
C TRP A 42 3.94 -1.24 4.88
N ARG A 43 4.88 -1.24 3.93
CA ARG A 43 6.32 -1.07 4.20
C ARG A 43 6.62 0.32 4.75
N ARG A 44 6.11 1.39 4.11
CA ARG A 44 6.26 2.78 4.60
C ARG A 44 5.64 2.95 5.99
N ARG A 45 4.41 2.46 6.19
CA ARG A 45 3.72 2.50 7.48
C ARG A 45 4.49 1.79 8.58
N THR A 46 5.03 0.61 8.29
CA THR A 46 5.82 -0.17 9.26
C THR A 46 7.10 0.57 9.65
N PHE A 47 7.78 1.19 8.69
CA PHE A 47 8.94 2.03 8.96
C PHE A 47 8.59 3.20 9.87
N LEU A 48 7.54 3.96 9.57
CA LEU A 48 7.09 5.08 10.41
C LEU A 48 6.75 4.64 11.84
N VAL A 49 6.11 3.49 12.02
CA VAL A 49 5.78 3.01 13.37
C VAL A 49 7.02 2.51 14.12
N ARG A 50 7.89 1.73 13.46
CA ARG A 50 9.00 1.04 14.14
C ARG A 50 10.25 1.89 14.28
N ASP A 51 10.62 2.64 13.25
CA ASP A 51 11.88 3.38 13.21
C ASP A 51 11.73 4.82 13.72
N THR A 52 10.57 5.46 13.50
CA THR A 52 10.36 6.86 13.93
C THR A 52 9.52 6.98 15.20
N GLY A 53 8.92 5.89 15.67
CA GLY A 53 8.13 5.84 16.90
C GLY A 53 6.75 6.50 16.78
N LEU A 54 6.26 6.75 15.56
CA LEU A 54 4.90 7.26 15.36
C LEU A 54 3.87 6.23 15.80
N THR A 55 2.75 6.71 16.31
CA THR A 55 1.59 5.84 16.50
C THR A 55 1.06 5.37 15.14
N PRO A 56 0.42 4.20 15.07
CA PRO A 56 -0.15 3.69 13.82
C PRO A 56 -1.10 4.69 13.14
N GLU A 57 -1.89 5.42 13.92
CA GLU A 57 -2.85 6.41 13.43
C GLU A 57 -2.14 7.61 12.83
N ARG A 58 -1.07 8.11 13.47
CA ARG A 58 -0.29 9.24 12.94
C ARG A 58 0.52 8.87 11.71
N ALA A 59 1.01 7.63 11.64
CA ALA A 59 1.63 7.11 10.42
C ALA A 59 0.62 7.06 9.26
N ASP A 60 -0.63 6.65 9.54
CA ASP A 60 -1.70 6.61 8.53
C ASP A 60 -2.05 8.01 8.03
N GLU A 61 -2.25 8.97 8.93
CA GLU A 61 -2.52 10.38 8.58
C GLU A 61 -1.39 10.99 7.72
N LEU A 62 -0.12 10.75 8.10
CA LEU A 62 1.02 11.26 7.35
C LEU A 62 1.09 10.67 5.93
N LEU A 63 0.79 9.38 5.79
CA LEU A 63 0.77 8.73 4.48
C LEU A 63 -0.39 9.25 3.61
N ASP A 64 -1.56 9.49 4.21
CA ASP A 64 -2.70 10.11 3.52
C ASP A 64 -2.32 11.52 3.02
N LEU A 65 -1.57 12.31 3.79
CA LEU A 65 -1.07 13.63 3.38
C LEU A 65 -0.05 13.55 2.23
N ILE A 66 0.92 12.63 2.31
CA ILE A 66 1.94 12.43 1.27
C ILE A 66 1.27 12.03 -0.06
N ASP A 67 0.31 11.11 0.00
CA ASP A 67 -0.37 10.64 -1.20
C ASP A 67 -1.26 11.76 -1.81
N ALA A 68 -1.88 12.61 -0.98
CA ALA A 68 -2.62 13.79 -1.44
C ALA A 68 -1.73 14.86 -2.09
N ASP A 69 -0.58 15.15 -1.50
CA ASP A 69 0.41 16.10 -2.04
C ASP A 69 0.97 15.61 -3.38
N THR A 70 1.30 14.32 -3.45
CA THR A 70 1.77 13.68 -4.69
C THR A 70 0.72 13.78 -5.80
N ALA A 71 -0.57 13.55 -5.48
CA ALA A 71 -1.65 13.69 -6.45
C ALA A 71 -1.81 15.14 -6.94
N ALA A 72 -1.63 16.13 -6.06
CA ALA A 72 -1.67 17.54 -6.43
C ALA A 72 -0.48 17.97 -7.30
N ALA A 73 0.71 17.40 -7.08
CA ALA A 73 1.90 17.67 -7.88
C ALA A 73 1.80 17.11 -9.32
N VAL A 74 1.15 15.95 -9.50
CA VAL A 74 0.98 15.31 -10.82
C VAL A 74 -0.11 15.98 -11.66
N ALA A 75 -1.05 16.70 -11.03
CA ALA A 75 -2.14 17.39 -11.73
C ALA A 75 -1.74 18.77 -12.29
N GLN A 76 -0.52 19.24 -11.99
CA GLN A 76 0.07 20.49 -12.48
C GLN A 76 0.88 20.23 -13.76
#